data_AF-A0A7L3U625-F1
#
_entry.id   AF-A0A7L3U625-F1
#
_cell.length_a   1.000
_cell.length_b   1.000
_cell.length_c   1.000
_cell.angle_alpha   90.00
_cell.angle_beta   90.00
_cell.angle_gamma   90.00
#
_symmetry.space_group_name_H-M   'P 1'
#
loop_
_entity.id
_entity.type
_entity.pdbx_description
1 polymer ?
#
loop_
_entity_poly.entity_id
_entity_poly.type
_entity_poly.pdbx_seq_one_letter_code
_entity_poly.pdbx_strand_id
1 'polypeptide(L)'
;RRREEEDGNEEDRCPQAGQEAEEEALHLAKRRKVLCSEFAVITSSDAAVAQRFLAGNDWHMERALNAYFELPQEKEEAAAGEVPPACAGPGSCIDLTADATTSDASGNSADLRQQEDDSSFSLITWNIDGLDLRNLKERAGGVCSYLELYSPDVVFLQEVIPPHLCLLQMRAGSYTIIPGNVDGYFTVIMLKKSRVKLLKHEIIPFPTTSMMRNLLVVHVSISGNELCLMTSHLESTKNHSKERVKQLQIVLNRMQEESESTTVIFGGDTNLRDSEITKLGNLPNNIMDIWEFLGKPQHCRYTWDTHSNTNLDAAYKCKMRFDRIYFRPAAQEGNIIPRSMDLIGLEKLDCGRFASDHWGLLCTFDVIL
;
A
#
# COMPACT_ATOMS: atom_id res chain seq x y z
N ARG A 1 59.92 43.96 -16.79
CA ARG A 1 60.03 43.13 -15.56
C ARG A 1 59.32 41.82 -15.88
N ARG A 2 60.05 40.83 -16.42
CA ARG A 2 60.60 39.62 -15.74
C ARG A 2 59.53 38.77 -15.02
N ARG A 3 59.56 37.48 -15.39
CA ARG A 3 58.77 36.29 -15.01
C ARG A 3 58.82 36.00 -13.49
N GLU A 4 57.86 35.21 -12.97
CA GLU A 4 58.06 33.81 -12.55
C GLU A 4 56.78 33.18 -11.96
N GLU A 5 56.58 31.90 -12.28
CA GLU A 5 55.64 30.93 -11.73
C GLU A 5 56.15 30.45 -10.35
N GLU A 6 55.25 30.06 -9.45
CA GLU A 6 55.56 29.07 -8.41
C GLU A 6 54.32 28.21 -8.12
N ASP A 7 54.49 26.94 -8.45
CA ASP A 7 53.67 25.76 -8.17
C ASP A 7 54.29 25.07 -6.93
N GLY A 8 53.51 24.50 -6.01
CA GLY A 8 54.11 23.93 -4.79
C GLY A 8 53.20 23.28 -3.75
N ASN A 9 52.85 22.02 -4.02
CA ASN A 9 52.79 20.84 -3.15
C ASN A 9 51.67 20.60 -2.11
N GLU A 10 51.05 19.44 -2.33
CA GLU A 10 50.11 18.67 -1.52
C GLU A 10 50.84 17.73 -0.53
N GLU A 11 50.06 17.29 0.48
CA GLU A 11 50.15 16.03 1.25
C GLU A 11 51.32 15.76 2.21
N ASP A 12 51.01 15.61 3.51
CA ASP A 12 51.04 14.29 4.17
C ASP A 12 50.36 14.33 5.57
N ARG A 13 49.15 13.77 5.72
CA ARG A 13 48.56 13.39 7.03
C ARG A 13 47.66 12.14 6.89
N CYS A 14 48.31 11.00 7.10
CA CYS A 14 47.87 9.71 7.67
C CYS A 14 46.38 9.25 7.50
N PRO A 15 46.11 8.24 6.66
CA PRO A 15 44.79 7.60 6.48
C PRO A 15 44.36 6.59 7.57
N GLN A 16 45.21 6.29 8.56
CA GLN A 16 45.01 5.11 9.43
C GLN A 16 43.86 5.26 10.45
N ALA A 17 43.55 6.47 10.92
CA ALA A 17 42.51 6.71 11.92
C ALA A 17 41.07 6.48 11.39
N GLY A 18 40.87 6.61 10.07
CA GLY A 18 39.55 6.39 9.45
C GLY A 18 39.20 4.91 9.29
N GLN A 19 40.20 4.06 9.07
CA GLN A 19 40.02 2.63 8.87
C GLN A 19 39.69 1.90 10.20
N GLU A 20 40.34 2.29 11.30
CA GLU A 20 40.04 1.72 12.63
C GLU A 20 38.61 2.05 13.10
N ALA A 21 38.13 3.28 12.82
CA ALA A 21 36.78 3.70 13.19
C ALA A 21 35.68 2.97 12.38
N GLU A 22 35.93 2.69 11.10
CA GLU A 22 35.00 1.95 10.24
C GLU A 22 34.92 0.47 10.62
N GLU A 23 36.06 -0.13 11.00
CA GLU A 23 36.13 -1.51 11.48
C GLU A 23 35.43 -1.67 12.85
N GLU A 24 35.58 -0.70 13.75
CA GLU A 24 34.89 -0.68 15.05
C GLU A 24 33.37 -0.53 14.88
N ALA A 25 32.92 0.34 13.96
CA ALA A 25 31.51 0.51 13.63
C ALA A 25 30.88 -0.76 13.05
N LEU A 26 31.60 -1.47 12.18
CA LEU A 26 31.16 -2.74 11.61
C LEU A 26 31.09 -3.84 12.68
N HIS A 27 32.06 -3.90 13.59
CA HIS A 27 32.06 -4.84 14.70
C HIS A 27 30.89 -4.58 15.66
N LEU A 28 30.61 -3.31 15.96
CA LEU A 28 29.47 -2.90 16.76
C LEU A 28 28.13 -3.26 16.09
N ALA A 29 28.00 -3.06 14.78
CA ALA A 29 26.78 -3.42 14.03
C ALA A 29 26.54 -4.94 14.03
N LYS A 30 27.59 -5.76 13.89
CA LYS A 30 27.50 -7.22 14.00
C LYS A 30 27.05 -7.65 15.40
N ARG A 31 27.63 -7.08 16.45
CA ARG A 31 27.26 -7.38 17.85
C ARG A 31 25.79 -7.02 18.13
N ARG A 32 25.34 -5.87 17.64
CA ARG A 32 23.94 -5.41 17.74
C ARG A 32 22.97 -6.37 17.05
N LYS A 33 23.32 -6.88 15.87
CA LYS A 33 22.52 -7.87 15.14
C LYS A 33 22.36 -9.18 15.92
N VAL A 34 23.43 -9.67 16.55
CA VAL A 34 23.38 -10.87 17.40
C VAL A 34 22.47 -10.65 18.61
N LEU A 35 22.59 -9.51 19.28
CA LEU A 35 21.72 -9.16 20.41
C LEU A 35 20.24 -9.10 20.01
N CYS A 36 19.92 -8.51 18.85
CA CYS A 36 18.53 -8.48 18.36
C CYS A 36 17.98 -9.90 18.12
N SER A 37 18.79 -10.80 17.55
CA SER A 37 18.39 -12.19 17.32
C SER A 37 18.19 -12.95 18.64
N GLU A 38 19.09 -12.81 19.61
CA GLU A 38 18.97 -13.46 20.93
C GLU A 38 17.74 -12.95 21.69
N PHE A 39 17.52 -11.63 21.70
CA PHE A 39 16.35 -11.03 22.34
C PHE A 39 15.05 -11.54 21.72
N ALA A 40 14.92 -11.51 20.40
CA ALA A 40 13.74 -11.97 19.67
C ALA A 40 13.39 -13.44 19.97
N VAL A 41 14.41 -14.29 20.13
CA VAL A 41 14.23 -15.69 20.51
C VAL A 41 13.72 -15.82 21.96
N ILE A 42 14.25 -15.04 22.90
CA ILE A 42 13.85 -15.09 24.32
C ILE A 42 12.41 -14.59 24.51
N THR A 43 12.03 -13.52 23.81
CA THR A 43 10.72 -12.86 23.96
C THR A 43 9.66 -13.38 23.00
N SER A 44 10.02 -14.29 22.08
CA SER A 44 9.17 -14.69 20.95
C SER A 44 8.61 -13.50 20.16
N SER A 45 9.39 -12.42 20.05
CA SER A 45 9.00 -11.19 19.34
C SER A 45 9.72 -11.05 18.01
N ASP A 46 9.26 -10.14 17.16
CA ASP A 46 9.97 -9.82 15.92
C ASP A 46 11.27 -8.99 16.17
N ALA A 47 12.10 -8.91 15.14
CA ALA A 47 13.39 -8.21 15.19
C ALA A 47 13.27 -6.70 15.39
N ALA A 48 12.14 -6.08 15.01
CA ALA A 48 11.91 -4.65 15.18
C ALA A 48 11.56 -4.32 16.64
N VAL A 49 10.78 -5.16 17.30
CA VAL A 49 10.55 -5.10 18.76
C VAL A 49 11.88 -5.27 19.49
N ALA A 50 12.67 -6.30 19.14
CA ALA A 50 13.98 -6.53 19.74
C ALA A 50 14.92 -5.32 19.60
N GLN A 51 15.00 -4.74 18.40
CA GLN A 51 15.82 -3.56 18.14
C GLN A 51 15.35 -2.33 18.94
N ARG A 52 14.03 -2.12 19.07
CA ARG A 52 13.47 -1.02 19.85
C ARG A 52 13.83 -1.12 21.33
N PHE A 53 13.66 -2.29 21.95
CA PHE A 53 13.96 -2.48 23.36
C PHE A 53 15.47 -2.44 23.66
N LEU A 54 16.30 -3.04 22.80
CA LEU A 54 17.75 -2.98 22.95
C LEU A 54 18.30 -1.57 22.74
N ALA A 55 17.81 -0.84 21.73
CA ALA A 55 18.23 0.55 21.49
C ALA A 55 17.80 1.48 22.63
N GLY A 56 16.63 1.24 23.24
CA GLY A 56 16.13 2.01 24.39
C GLY A 56 16.81 1.69 25.74
N ASN A 57 17.66 0.66 25.80
CA ASN A 57 18.30 0.19 27.03
C ASN A 57 19.82 0.04 26.87
N ASP A 58 20.46 0.95 26.10
CA ASP A 58 21.91 0.99 25.86
C ASP A 58 22.51 -0.34 25.38
N TRP A 59 21.72 -1.15 24.67
CA TRP A 59 22.09 -2.49 24.20
C TRP A 59 22.47 -3.47 25.34
N HIS A 60 22.01 -3.23 26.57
CA HIS A 60 22.10 -4.17 27.68
C HIS A 60 20.93 -5.15 27.66
N MET A 61 21.21 -6.43 27.37
CA MET A 61 20.21 -7.48 27.23
C MET A 61 19.28 -7.61 28.44
N GLU A 62 19.82 -7.69 29.65
CA GLU A 62 19.04 -7.88 30.88
C GLU A 62 18.09 -6.71 31.16
N ARG A 63 18.53 -5.46 30.92
CA ARG A 63 17.69 -4.27 31.06
C ARG A 63 16.57 -4.24 30.03
N ALA A 64 16.89 -4.58 28.78
CA ALA A 64 15.92 -4.64 27.71
C ALA A 64 14.84 -5.71 27.97
N LEU A 65 15.22 -6.88 28.48
CA LEU A 65 14.28 -7.96 28.82
C LEU A 65 13.39 -7.58 29.99
N ASN A 66 13.95 -6.99 31.06
CA ASN A 66 13.15 -6.50 32.18
C ASN A 66 12.13 -5.46 31.71
N ALA A 67 12.55 -4.48 30.89
CA ALA A 67 11.65 -3.48 30.33
C ALA A 67 10.54 -4.08 29.43
N TYR A 68 10.83 -5.18 28.73
CA TYR A 68 9.84 -5.87 27.89
C TYR A 68 8.78 -6.60 28.72
N PHE A 69 9.19 -7.29 29.80
CA PHE A 69 8.27 -8.05 30.65
C PHE A 69 7.57 -7.21 31.75
N GLU A 70 8.05 -5.99 32.03
CA GLU A 70 7.40 -5.05 32.96
C GLU A 70 6.27 -4.22 32.30
N LEU A 71 6.06 -4.32 30.98
CA LEU A 71 4.91 -3.66 30.34
C LEU A 71 3.59 -4.30 30.80
N PRO A 72 2.63 -3.52 31.34
CA PRO A 72 1.31 -4.05 31.64
C PRO A 72 0.64 -4.51 30.33
N GLN A 73 0.29 -5.80 30.24
CA GLN A 73 -0.69 -6.26 29.27
C GLN A 73 -2.02 -5.53 29.55
N GLU A 74 -2.33 -4.50 28.77
CA GLU A 74 -3.62 -3.84 28.81
C GLU A 74 -4.69 -4.82 28.36
N LYS A 75 -5.42 -5.37 29.34
CA LYS A 75 -6.67 -6.09 29.15
C LYS A 75 -7.76 -5.09 28.75
N GLU A 76 -8.45 -5.40 27.66
CA GLU A 76 -9.84 -5.01 27.43
C GLU A 76 -10.68 -5.38 28.67
N GLU A 77 -11.24 -4.38 29.35
CA GLU A 77 -12.63 -4.38 29.78
C GLU A 77 -13.03 -2.99 30.29
N ALA A 78 -14.14 -2.50 29.75
CA ALA A 78 -14.70 -1.19 29.99
C ALA A 78 -15.13 -0.98 31.45
N ALA A 79 -14.61 0.07 32.09
CA ALA A 79 -15.10 0.55 33.38
C ALA A 79 -16.25 1.55 33.16
N ALA A 80 -17.47 1.10 33.46
CA ALA A 80 -18.59 1.96 33.81
C ALA A 80 -18.85 1.82 35.33
N GLY A 81 -18.83 2.95 36.05
CA GLY A 81 -19.50 3.13 37.35
C GLY A 81 -18.67 3.00 38.64
N GLU A 82 -18.50 4.11 39.38
CA GLU A 82 -18.16 4.18 40.82
C GLU A 82 -19.38 3.71 41.68
N VAL A 83 -19.36 3.11 42.89
CA VAL A 83 -18.74 3.35 44.24
C VAL A 83 -18.99 2.07 45.13
N PRO A 84 -18.26 1.76 46.24
CA PRO A 84 -18.10 0.42 46.86
C PRO A 84 -18.97 0.19 48.15
N PRO A 85 -18.92 -0.93 48.94
CA PRO A 85 -17.76 -1.40 49.74
C PRO A 85 -17.57 -2.94 49.98
N ALA A 86 -16.30 -3.29 50.28
CA ALA A 86 -15.74 -4.31 51.18
C ALA A 86 -16.49 -5.62 51.55
N CYS A 87 -15.85 -6.79 51.34
CA CYS A 87 -15.19 -7.56 52.41
C CYS A 87 -14.58 -8.91 51.93
N ALA A 88 -13.36 -9.17 52.40
CA ALA A 88 -12.79 -10.44 52.86
C ALA A 88 -12.41 -11.58 51.87
N GLY A 89 -11.08 -11.81 51.80
CA GLY A 89 -10.49 -13.12 52.17
C GLY A 89 -10.08 -14.07 51.03
N PRO A 90 -9.06 -14.93 51.25
CA PRO A 90 -7.97 -15.13 50.30
C PRO A 90 -7.90 -16.54 49.68
N GLY A 91 -7.19 -16.64 48.56
CA GLY A 91 -6.48 -17.87 48.18
C GLY A 91 -6.78 -18.38 46.78
N SER A 92 -5.77 -18.38 45.93
CA SER A 92 -5.11 -19.61 45.46
C SER A 92 -4.34 -19.28 44.18
N CYS A 93 -3.01 -19.28 44.28
CA CYS A 93 -2.13 -19.43 43.13
C CYS A 93 -2.45 -20.76 42.44
N ILE A 94 -2.50 -20.76 41.10
CA ILE A 94 -2.62 -21.98 40.32
C ILE A 94 -1.24 -22.31 39.76
N ASP A 95 -0.73 -23.45 40.18
CA ASP A 95 0.49 -24.12 39.76
C ASP A 95 0.24 -24.85 38.43
N LEU A 96 1.09 -24.60 37.44
CA LEU A 96 1.05 -25.22 36.11
C LEU A 96 2.16 -26.27 35.98
N THR A 97 2.00 -27.43 36.62
CA THR A 97 2.77 -28.63 36.27
C THR A 97 1.98 -29.92 36.55
N ALA A 98 1.47 -30.57 35.49
CA ALA A 98 1.56 -32.03 35.29
C ALA A 98 0.72 -32.49 34.09
N ASP A 99 1.42 -33.07 33.11
CA ASP A 99 0.88 -33.93 32.06
C ASP A 99 0.40 -35.27 32.63
N ALA A 100 -0.77 -35.75 32.20
CA ALA A 100 -1.06 -37.18 31.98
C ALA A 100 -2.44 -37.39 31.31
N THR A 101 -2.39 -37.77 30.04
CA THR A 101 -3.28 -38.71 29.30
C THR A 101 -4.61 -39.15 29.92
N THR A 102 -5.73 -38.81 29.24
CA THR A 102 -6.84 -39.75 28.93
C THR A 102 -7.58 -39.29 27.67
N SER A 103 -8.01 -40.27 26.87
CA SER A 103 -8.58 -40.16 25.53
C SER A 103 -10.07 -39.76 25.49
N ASP A 104 -10.47 -39.37 24.28
CA ASP A 104 -11.82 -39.40 23.70
C ASP A 104 -12.85 -38.34 24.13
N ALA A 105 -12.88 -37.24 23.38
CA ALA A 105 -14.13 -36.69 22.87
C ALA A 105 -13.89 -35.91 21.57
N SER A 106 -14.61 -36.31 20.54
CA SER A 106 -14.76 -35.66 19.24
C SER A 106 -14.92 -34.14 19.33
N GLY A 107 -13.85 -33.41 19.06
CA GLY A 107 -13.89 -31.98 18.76
C GLY A 107 -13.52 -31.80 17.30
N ASN A 108 -14.48 -31.41 16.47
CA ASN A 108 -14.22 -30.97 15.11
C ASN A 108 -13.03 -30.00 15.13
N SER A 109 -11.93 -30.38 14.48
CA SER A 109 -10.93 -29.44 14.00
C SER A 109 -11.61 -28.58 12.93
N ALA A 110 -12.47 -27.67 13.39
CA ALA A 110 -12.92 -26.55 12.59
C ALA A 110 -11.65 -25.79 12.22
N ASP A 111 -11.30 -25.95 10.95
CA ASP A 111 -10.38 -25.14 10.18
C ASP A 111 -10.27 -23.74 10.80
N LEU A 112 -9.16 -23.46 11.52
CA LEU A 112 -8.78 -22.10 11.92
C LEU A 112 -8.30 -21.31 10.68
N ARG A 113 -8.98 -21.47 9.54
CA ARG A 113 -9.01 -20.44 8.52
C ARG A 113 -9.85 -19.36 9.15
N GLN A 114 -9.21 -18.25 9.51
CA GLN A 114 -9.91 -17.00 9.75
C GLN A 114 -10.96 -16.87 8.64
N GLN A 115 -12.22 -17.00 9.02
CA GLN A 115 -13.32 -16.91 8.08
C GLN A 115 -13.19 -15.52 7.46
N GLU A 116 -12.91 -15.45 6.16
CA GLU A 116 -12.66 -14.16 5.52
C GLU A 116 -13.93 -13.31 5.69
N ASP A 117 -13.76 -12.08 6.17
CA ASP A 117 -14.87 -11.18 6.49
C ASP A 117 -15.54 -10.70 5.20
N ASP A 118 -16.70 -11.25 4.87
CA ASP A 118 -17.45 -10.88 3.66
C ASP A 118 -18.22 -9.56 3.78
N SER A 119 -18.16 -8.89 4.95
CA SER A 119 -18.80 -7.59 5.19
C SER A 119 -17.99 -6.40 4.66
N SER A 120 -16.77 -6.62 4.14
CA SER A 120 -15.97 -5.55 3.55
C SER A 120 -15.02 -6.03 2.46
N PHE A 121 -14.55 -5.12 1.61
CA PHE A 121 -13.42 -5.39 0.72
C PHE A 121 -12.55 -4.14 0.54
N SER A 122 -11.34 -4.35 0.04
CA SER A 122 -10.32 -3.33 -0.13
C SER A 122 -9.78 -3.26 -1.55
N LEU A 123 -9.41 -2.04 -1.95
CA LEU A 123 -8.87 -1.74 -3.26
C LEU A 123 -7.62 -0.87 -3.13
N ILE A 124 -6.54 -1.28 -3.79
CA ILE A 124 -5.36 -0.42 -4.01
C ILE A 124 -5.38 0.09 -5.45
N THR A 125 -5.13 1.39 -5.66
CA THR A 125 -4.74 1.91 -6.98
C THR A 125 -3.38 2.61 -6.90
N TRP A 126 -2.48 2.30 -7.82
CA TRP A 126 -1.11 2.83 -7.79
C TRP A 126 -0.45 2.86 -9.17
N ASN A 127 -0.03 4.05 -9.63
CA ASN A 127 0.98 4.16 -10.67
C ASN A 127 2.34 3.78 -10.09
N ILE A 128 2.96 2.71 -10.59
CA ILE A 128 4.20 2.16 -10.02
C ILE A 128 5.46 2.59 -10.76
N ASP A 129 5.33 3.47 -11.77
CA ASP A 129 6.43 4.09 -12.51
C ASP A 129 7.49 3.06 -12.96
N GLY A 130 7.04 2.06 -13.72
CA GLY A 130 7.94 1.08 -14.34
C GLY A 130 8.76 1.64 -15.49
N LEU A 131 8.53 2.90 -15.86
CA LEU A 131 9.32 3.60 -16.86
C LEU A 131 10.65 4.13 -16.28
N ASP A 132 10.73 4.46 -14.98
CA ASP A 132 12.00 4.76 -14.33
C ASP A 132 12.80 3.49 -13.99
N LEU A 133 13.83 3.25 -14.80
CA LEU A 133 14.71 2.07 -14.67
C LEU A 133 15.63 2.11 -13.45
N ARG A 134 15.73 3.24 -12.72
CA ARG A 134 16.56 3.36 -11.52
C ARG A 134 15.98 2.52 -10.40
N ASN A 135 16.80 1.63 -9.84
CA ASN A 135 16.43 0.73 -8.74
C ASN A 135 15.16 -0.09 -9.02
N LEU A 136 14.83 -0.32 -10.30
CA LEU A 136 13.57 -0.91 -10.75
C LEU A 136 13.20 -2.20 -10.00
N LYS A 137 14.15 -3.14 -9.86
CA LYS A 137 13.92 -4.43 -9.17
C LYS A 137 13.56 -4.25 -7.70
N GLU A 138 14.24 -3.33 -7.01
CA GLU A 138 14.00 -3.06 -5.59
C GLU A 138 12.67 -2.34 -5.39
N ARG A 139 12.39 -1.35 -6.24
CA ARG A 139 11.10 -0.63 -6.26
C ARG A 139 9.92 -1.55 -6.51
N ALA A 140 10.03 -2.42 -7.51
CA ALA A 140 9.02 -3.44 -7.78
C ALA A 140 8.88 -4.45 -6.62
N GLY A 141 10.00 -4.76 -5.95
CA GLY A 141 10.02 -5.53 -4.72
C GLY A 141 9.24 -4.84 -3.58
N GLY A 142 9.42 -3.53 -3.42
CA GLY A 142 8.68 -2.70 -2.46
C GLY A 142 7.18 -2.68 -2.74
N VAL A 143 6.76 -2.50 -3.99
CA VAL A 143 5.34 -2.62 -4.39
C VAL A 143 4.77 -3.97 -3.95
N CYS A 144 5.46 -5.07 -4.26
CA CYS A 144 5.01 -6.40 -3.84
C CYS A 144 4.91 -6.55 -2.31
N SER A 145 5.81 -5.93 -1.55
CA SER A 145 5.75 -5.95 -0.08
C SER A 145 4.52 -5.21 0.47
N TYR A 146 4.09 -4.10 -0.15
CA TYR A 146 2.82 -3.46 0.22
C TYR A 146 1.59 -4.31 -0.14
N LEU A 147 1.62 -4.98 -1.30
CA LEU A 147 0.55 -5.91 -1.68
C LEU A 147 0.46 -7.09 -0.71
N GLU A 148 1.58 -7.57 -0.20
CA GLU A 148 1.64 -8.62 0.81
C GLU A 148 1.17 -8.11 2.19
N LEU A 149 1.60 -6.91 2.59
CA LEU A 149 1.23 -6.27 3.85
C LEU A 149 -0.28 -6.01 3.96
N TYR A 150 -0.88 -5.37 2.95
CA TYR A 150 -2.29 -4.99 2.98
C TYR A 150 -3.20 -6.10 2.44
N SER A 151 -2.66 -7.03 1.65
CA SER A 151 -3.39 -8.13 1.01
C SER A 151 -4.75 -7.71 0.41
N PRO A 152 -4.82 -6.63 -0.39
CA PRO A 152 -6.09 -6.06 -0.86
C PRO A 152 -6.88 -7.04 -1.73
N ASP A 153 -8.20 -6.87 -1.82
CA ASP A 153 -9.05 -7.73 -2.65
C ASP A 153 -8.89 -7.42 -4.14
N VAL A 154 -8.71 -6.13 -4.45
CA VAL A 154 -8.56 -5.60 -5.80
C VAL A 154 -7.32 -4.70 -5.86
N VAL A 155 -6.55 -4.79 -6.94
CA VAL A 155 -5.41 -3.90 -7.20
C VAL A 155 -5.49 -3.35 -8.62
N PHE A 156 -5.40 -2.03 -8.77
CA PHE A 156 -5.25 -1.32 -10.03
C PHE A 156 -3.83 -0.78 -10.13
N LEU A 157 -3.03 -1.26 -11.08
CA LEU A 157 -1.69 -0.76 -11.32
C LEU A 157 -1.61 -0.02 -12.66
N GLN A 158 -0.84 1.06 -12.70
CA GLN A 158 -0.49 1.78 -13.91
C GLN A 158 1.04 1.78 -14.09
N GLU A 159 1.50 1.95 -15.33
CA GLU A 159 2.93 1.88 -15.70
C GLU A 159 3.61 0.55 -15.35
N VAL A 160 2.87 -0.55 -15.47
CA VAL A 160 3.45 -1.89 -15.44
C VAL A 160 4.17 -2.16 -16.76
N ILE A 161 5.37 -2.72 -16.69
CA ILE A 161 6.14 -3.19 -17.85
C ILE A 161 6.31 -4.72 -17.78
N PRO A 162 6.69 -5.42 -18.87
CA PRO A 162 6.79 -6.89 -18.86
C PRO A 162 7.67 -7.47 -17.73
N PRO A 163 8.83 -6.89 -17.36
CA PRO A 163 9.60 -7.34 -16.19
C PRO A 163 8.83 -7.23 -14.86
N HIS A 164 8.05 -6.17 -14.66
CA HIS A 164 7.18 -6.03 -13.50
C HIS A 164 6.08 -7.09 -13.47
N LEU A 165 5.43 -7.33 -14.62
CA LEU A 165 4.40 -8.35 -14.73
C LEU A 165 4.94 -9.73 -14.33
N CYS A 166 6.15 -10.09 -14.78
CA CYS A 166 6.80 -11.34 -14.38
C CYS A 166 7.04 -11.41 -12.86
N LEU A 167 7.52 -10.32 -12.24
CA LEU A 167 7.72 -10.27 -10.79
C LEU A 167 6.40 -10.42 -10.03
N LEU A 168 5.35 -9.72 -10.46
CA LEU A 168 4.01 -9.81 -9.86
C LEU A 168 3.46 -11.24 -9.96
N GLN A 169 3.61 -11.90 -11.11
CA GLN A 169 3.19 -13.29 -11.28
C GLN A 169 3.93 -14.26 -10.35
N MET A 170 5.21 -14.00 -10.06
CA MET A 170 5.99 -14.81 -9.12
C MET A 170 5.66 -14.54 -7.66
N ARG A 171 5.49 -13.27 -7.26
CA ARG A 171 5.34 -12.87 -5.84
C ARG A 171 3.89 -12.78 -5.37
N ALA A 172 2.96 -12.46 -6.26
CA ALA A 172 1.54 -12.27 -5.94
C ALA A 172 0.69 -13.45 -6.43
N GLY A 173 1.14 -14.69 -6.13
CA GLY A 173 0.50 -15.93 -6.60
C GLY A 173 -0.95 -16.12 -6.13
N SER A 174 -1.36 -15.42 -5.05
CA SER A 174 -2.74 -15.35 -4.54
C SER A 174 -3.68 -14.52 -5.43
N TYR A 175 -3.16 -13.82 -6.44
CA TYR A 175 -3.95 -12.98 -7.34
C TYR A 175 -4.11 -13.59 -8.73
N THR A 176 -5.28 -13.37 -9.33
CA THR A 176 -5.48 -13.44 -10.78
C THR A 176 -5.08 -12.10 -11.37
N ILE A 177 -4.17 -12.10 -12.34
CA ILE A 177 -3.57 -10.88 -12.90
C ILE A 177 -4.07 -10.69 -14.34
N ILE A 178 -4.70 -9.55 -14.62
CA ILE A 178 -5.31 -9.21 -15.91
C ILE A 178 -4.60 -7.97 -16.46
N PRO A 179 -3.71 -8.13 -17.45
CA PRO A 179 -3.00 -7.00 -18.04
C PRO A 179 -3.84 -6.29 -19.11
N GLY A 180 -3.73 -4.97 -19.18
CA GLY A 180 -4.37 -4.11 -20.18
C GLY A 180 -3.62 -4.02 -21.50
N ASN A 181 -2.41 -4.57 -21.58
CA ASN A 181 -1.62 -4.75 -22.80
C ASN A 181 -0.53 -5.81 -22.54
N VAL A 182 0.26 -6.17 -23.55
CA VAL A 182 1.36 -7.15 -23.43
C VAL A 182 2.74 -6.56 -23.73
N ASP A 183 2.81 -5.35 -24.28
CA ASP A 183 4.05 -4.69 -24.69
C ASP A 183 4.07 -3.21 -24.25
N GLY A 184 5.26 -2.63 -24.21
CA GLY A 184 5.51 -1.28 -23.70
C GLY A 184 5.23 -1.19 -22.20
N TYR A 185 4.41 -0.20 -21.83
CA TYR A 185 3.87 -0.07 -20.48
C TYR A 185 2.34 -0.09 -20.53
N PHE A 186 1.73 -0.59 -19.46
CA PHE A 186 0.29 -0.86 -19.44
C PHE A 186 -0.28 -0.84 -18.03
N THR A 187 -1.60 -0.90 -17.97
CA THR A 187 -2.34 -1.07 -16.72
C THR A 187 -2.52 -2.55 -16.39
N VAL A 188 -2.76 -2.86 -15.13
CA VAL A 188 -3.08 -4.21 -14.66
C VAL A 188 -4.19 -4.14 -13.62
N ILE A 189 -5.17 -5.05 -13.70
CA ILE A 189 -6.08 -5.35 -12.59
C ILE A 189 -5.68 -6.69 -11.97
N MET A 190 -5.51 -6.73 -10.65
CA MET A 190 -5.26 -7.95 -9.88
C MET A 190 -6.45 -8.23 -8.97
N LEU A 191 -6.88 -9.49 -8.93
CA LEU A 191 -8.05 -9.95 -8.17
C LEU A 191 -7.64 -11.05 -7.19
N LYS A 192 -7.89 -10.86 -5.90
CA LYS A 192 -7.55 -11.85 -4.87
C LYS A 192 -8.39 -13.11 -5.07
N LYS A 193 -7.75 -14.25 -5.37
CA LYS A 193 -8.42 -15.49 -5.81
C LYS A 193 -9.41 -16.04 -4.80
N SER A 194 -9.16 -15.85 -3.49
CA SER A 194 -10.06 -16.35 -2.44
C SER A 194 -11.36 -15.57 -2.35
N ARG A 195 -11.37 -14.29 -2.73
CA ARG A 195 -12.48 -13.35 -2.44
C ARG A 195 -13.18 -12.80 -3.68
N VAL A 196 -12.47 -12.73 -4.81
CA VAL A 196 -12.96 -12.04 -6.02
C VAL A 196 -13.05 -13.00 -7.20
N LYS A 197 -14.29 -13.27 -7.63
CA LYS A 197 -14.56 -14.13 -8.78
C LYS A 197 -14.60 -13.30 -10.05
N LEU A 198 -13.68 -13.59 -10.99
CA LEU A 198 -13.73 -13.03 -12.34
C LEU A 198 -14.94 -13.56 -13.12
N LEU A 199 -15.72 -12.66 -13.74
CA LEU A 199 -16.82 -13.00 -14.64
C LEU A 199 -16.42 -12.81 -16.11
N LYS A 200 -15.93 -11.62 -16.46
CA LYS A 200 -15.42 -11.29 -17.81
C LYS A 200 -14.51 -10.07 -17.75
N HIS A 201 -13.76 -9.82 -18.82
CA HIS A 201 -13.00 -8.58 -18.97
C HIS A 201 -12.95 -8.14 -20.44
N GLU A 202 -12.68 -6.86 -20.66
CA GLU A 202 -12.48 -6.25 -21.98
C GLU A 202 -11.51 -5.08 -21.89
N ILE A 203 -10.94 -4.70 -23.03
CA ILE A 203 -10.04 -3.56 -23.16
C ILE A 203 -10.65 -2.63 -24.19
N ILE A 204 -10.93 -1.40 -23.79
CA ILE A 204 -11.52 -0.36 -24.64
C ILE A 204 -10.39 0.59 -25.06
N PRO A 205 -10.06 0.69 -26.36
CA PRO A 205 -8.99 1.55 -26.82
C PRO A 205 -9.37 3.03 -26.71
N PHE A 206 -8.37 3.89 -26.53
CA PHE A 206 -8.51 5.33 -26.77
C PHE A 206 -7.93 5.66 -28.14
N PRO A 207 -8.75 5.85 -29.19
CA PRO A 207 -8.24 5.88 -30.58
C PRO A 207 -7.30 7.04 -30.89
N THR A 208 -7.30 8.09 -30.06
CA THR A 208 -6.52 9.31 -30.25
C THR A 208 -5.39 9.48 -29.23
N THR A 209 -5.12 8.46 -28.40
CA THR A 209 -3.97 8.47 -27.50
C THR A 209 -2.66 8.52 -28.29
N SER A 210 -1.68 9.27 -27.79
CA SER A 210 -0.29 9.24 -28.28
C SER A 210 0.63 8.49 -27.32
N MET A 211 0.05 7.85 -26.29
CA MET A 211 0.77 7.26 -25.16
C MET A 211 0.30 5.83 -24.86
N MET A 212 -0.27 5.13 -25.84
CA MET A 212 -0.74 3.73 -25.72
C MET A 212 -1.81 3.51 -24.64
N ARG A 213 -2.62 4.53 -24.34
CA ARG A 213 -3.62 4.46 -23.27
C ARG A 213 -4.87 3.70 -23.69
N ASN A 214 -5.50 3.06 -22.72
CA ASN A 214 -6.77 2.35 -22.88
C ASN A 214 -7.53 2.33 -21.54
N LEU A 215 -8.76 1.80 -21.57
CA LEU A 215 -9.55 1.50 -20.40
C LEU A 215 -9.66 -0.02 -20.26
N LEU A 216 -9.12 -0.57 -19.18
CA LEU A 216 -9.26 -1.98 -18.81
C LEU A 216 -10.51 -2.12 -17.93
N VAL A 217 -11.46 -2.95 -18.37
CA VAL A 217 -12.74 -3.18 -17.71
C VAL A 217 -12.83 -4.65 -17.32
N VAL A 218 -13.17 -4.92 -16.06
CA VAL A 218 -13.23 -6.26 -15.48
C VAL A 218 -14.50 -6.38 -14.65
N HIS A 219 -15.38 -7.30 -15.03
CA HIS A 219 -16.58 -7.63 -14.27
C HIS A 219 -16.28 -8.77 -13.30
N VAL A 220 -16.66 -8.58 -12.05
CA VAL A 220 -16.38 -9.53 -10.96
C VAL A 220 -17.60 -9.75 -10.08
N SER A 221 -17.54 -10.80 -9.27
CA SER A 221 -18.41 -10.97 -8.11
C SER A 221 -17.57 -10.97 -6.83
N ILE A 222 -17.97 -10.15 -5.85
CA ILE A 222 -17.36 -10.04 -4.52
C ILE A 222 -18.48 -10.19 -3.49
N SER A 223 -18.38 -11.17 -2.58
CA SER A 223 -19.41 -11.44 -1.56
C SER A 223 -20.84 -11.50 -2.13
N GLY A 224 -21.02 -12.10 -3.31
CA GLY A 224 -22.33 -12.20 -3.99
C GLY A 224 -22.77 -10.95 -4.77
N ASN A 225 -22.04 -9.85 -4.69
CA ASN A 225 -22.34 -8.60 -5.40
C ASN A 225 -21.61 -8.54 -6.75
N GLU A 226 -22.31 -8.12 -7.81
CA GLU A 226 -21.70 -7.89 -9.13
C GLU A 226 -21.13 -6.47 -9.21
N LEU A 227 -19.84 -6.38 -9.55
CA LEU A 227 -19.13 -5.12 -9.74
C LEU A 227 -18.51 -5.05 -11.13
N CYS A 228 -18.46 -3.84 -11.67
CA CYS A 228 -17.63 -3.50 -12.81
C CYS A 228 -16.43 -2.67 -12.33
N LEU A 229 -15.24 -3.25 -12.40
CA LEU A 229 -13.97 -2.64 -12.03
C LEU A 229 -13.30 -2.08 -13.27
N MET A 230 -12.89 -0.82 -13.24
CA MET A 230 -12.28 -0.13 -14.37
C MET A 230 -10.98 0.56 -13.95
N THR A 231 -9.93 0.39 -14.74
CA THR A 231 -8.70 1.17 -14.55
C THR A 231 -8.16 1.73 -15.85
N SER A 232 -7.53 2.88 -15.75
CA SER A 232 -6.84 3.54 -16.85
C SER A 232 -5.69 4.39 -16.35
N HIS A 233 -4.78 4.72 -17.27
CA HIS A 233 -3.79 5.76 -17.12
C HIS A 233 -4.09 6.83 -18.17
N LEU A 234 -4.82 7.90 -17.82
CA LEU A 234 -5.25 8.91 -18.80
C LEU A 234 -4.07 9.79 -19.25
N GLU A 235 -4.19 10.36 -20.45
CA GLU A 235 -3.11 11.06 -21.16
C GLU A 235 -2.35 12.04 -20.25
N SER A 236 -1.03 11.83 -20.14
CA SER A 236 -0.21 12.52 -19.17
C SER A 236 0.16 13.93 -19.59
N THR A 237 0.77 14.67 -18.68
CA THR A 237 1.27 16.06 -18.86
C THR A 237 0.17 17.10 -19.06
N LYS A 238 0.53 18.38 -18.89
CA LYS A 238 -0.40 19.51 -19.01
C LYS A 238 -0.90 19.72 -20.45
N ASN A 239 -0.03 19.51 -21.44
CA ASN A 239 -0.30 19.85 -22.84
C ASN A 239 -1.36 18.95 -23.49
N HIS A 240 -1.57 17.75 -22.95
CA HIS A 240 -2.54 16.79 -23.44
C HIS A 240 -3.93 16.88 -22.76
N SER A 241 -4.25 18.05 -22.17
CA SER A 241 -5.53 18.33 -21.51
C SER A 241 -6.75 17.94 -22.36
N LYS A 242 -6.74 18.28 -23.66
CA LYS A 242 -7.86 17.97 -24.56
C LYS A 242 -8.10 16.46 -24.71
N GLU A 243 -7.02 15.69 -24.88
CA GLU A 243 -7.10 14.24 -25.03
C GLU A 243 -7.50 13.57 -23.71
N ARG A 244 -6.87 13.95 -22.59
CA ARG A 244 -7.25 13.45 -21.26
C ARG A 244 -8.71 13.68 -20.93
N VAL A 245 -9.25 14.85 -21.26
CA VAL A 245 -10.68 15.17 -21.06
C VAL A 245 -11.58 14.29 -21.93
N LYS A 246 -11.19 14.03 -23.18
CA LYS A 246 -11.91 13.10 -24.07
C LYS A 246 -11.90 11.67 -23.52
N GLN A 247 -10.76 11.20 -23.03
CA GLN A 247 -10.64 9.87 -22.42
C GLN A 247 -11.47 9.77 -21.14
N LEU A 248 -11.47 10.80 -20.29
CA LEU A 248 -12.35 10.86 -19.13
C LEU A 248 -13.83 10.78 -19.53
N GLN A 249 -14.26 11.45 -20.61
CA GLN A 249 -15.62 11.32 -21.10
C GLN A 249 -15.95 9.88 -21.53
N ILE A 250 -15.02 9.17 -22.19
CA ILE A 250 -15.20 7.75 -22.54
C ILE A 250 -15.37 6.90 -21.28
N VAL A 251 -14.54 7.12 -20.25
CA VAL A 251 -14.66 6.43 -18.95
C VAL A 251 -16.03 6.68 -18.33
N LEU A 252 -16.45 7.94 -18.21
CA LEU A 252 -17.73 8.30 -17.57
C LEU A 252 -18.91 7.71 -18.34
N ASN A 253 -18.89 7.75 -19.68
CA ASN A 253 -19.92 7.12 -20.50
C ASN A 253 -19.97 5.60 -20.25
N ARG A 254 -18.81 4.93 -20.23
CA ARG A 254 -18.76 3.48 -19.97
C ARG A 254 -19.29 3.13 -18.58
N MET A 255 -18.99 3.95 -17.57
CA MET A 255 -19.58 3.80 -16.23
C MET A 255 -21.10 3.95 -16.27
N GLN A 256 -21.66 4.86 -17.07
CA GLN A 256 -23.11 5.06 -17.18
C GLN A 256 -23.82 3.94 -17.96
N GLU A 257 -23.16 3.33 -18.95
CA GLU A 257 -23.71 2.25 -19.78
C GLU A 257 -23.89 0.92 -19.05
N GLU A 258 -23.18 0.70 -17.93
CA GLU A 258 -23.34 -0.50 -17.11
C GLU A 258 -24.75 -0.61 -16.51
N SER A 259 -25.24 -1.83 -16.30
CA SER A 259 -26.57 -2.11 -15.73
C SER A 259 -26.81 -1.32 -14.43
N GLU A 260 -28.02 -0.81 -14.21
CA GLU A 260 -28.38 -0.12 -12.97
C GLU A 260 -28.22 -1.01 -11.73
N SER A 261 -28.25 -2.34 -11.87
CA SER A 261 -28.00 -3.30 -10.79
C SER A 261 -26.52 -3.51 -10.46
N THR A 262 -25.61 -2.94 -11.24
CA THR A 262 -24.16 -3.17 -11.11
C THR A 262 -23.49 -1.94 -10.51
N THR A 263 -22.76 -2.17 -9.42
CA THR A 263 -21.87 -1.16 -8.85
C THR A 263 -20.63 -1.00 -9.75
N VAL A 264 -20.25 0.23 -10.06
CA VAL A 264 -19.08 0.51 -10.92
C VAL A 264 -18.03 1.29 -10.14
N ILE A 265 -16.79 0.81 -10.20
CA ILE A 265 -15.63 1.46 -9.59
C ILE A 265 -14.59 1.71 -10.68
N PHE A 266 -14.31 2.98 -10.95
CA PHE A 266 -13.19 3.38 -11.78
C PHE A 266 -12.08 3.94 -10.91
N GLY A 267 -10.84 3.49 -11.09
CA GLY A 267 -9.70 4.08 -10.39
C GLY A 267 -8.40 3.99 -11.19
N GLY A 268 -7.51 4.95 -10.98
CA GLY A 268 -6.20 4.97 -11.63
C GLY A 268 -5.58 6.36 -11.66
N ASP A 269 -4.42 6.46 -12.30
CA ASP A 269 -3.79 7.73 -12.61
C ASP A 269 -4.59 8.46 -13.71
N THR A 270 -5.41 9.40 -13.27
CA THR A 270 -6.22 10.21 -14.15
C THR A 270 -5.46 11.38 -14.76
N ASN A 271 -4.27 11.75 -14.26
CA ASN A 271 -3.52 12.94 -14.66
C ASN A 271 -4.32 14.27 -14.59
N LEU A 272 -5.49 14.27 -13.94
CA LEU A 272 -6.45 15.37 -13.98
C LEU A 272 -6.03 16.55 -13.12
N ARG A 273 -6.41 17.73 -13.58
CA ARG A 273 -6.50 18.94 -12.77
C ARG A 273 -7.96 19.23 -12.49
N ASP A 274 -8.28 19.81 -11.34
CA ASP A 274 -9.67 20.04 -10.93
C ASP A 274 -10.46 20.87 -11.95
N SER A 275 -9.81 21.84 -12.61
CA SER A 275 -10.45 22.65 -13.66
C SER A 275 -10.86 21.85 -14.91
N GLU A 276 -10.35 20.65 -15.13
CA GLU A 276 -10.71 19.80 -16.27
C GLU A 276 -12.04 19.08 -16.06
N ILE A 277 -12.38 18.75 -14.81
CA ILE A 277 -13.70 18.22 -14.46
C ILE A 277 -14.77 19.28 -14.66
N THR A 278 -14.48 20.53 -14.25
CA THR A 278 -15.41 21.65 -14.47
C THR A 278 -15.66 21.91 -15.96
N LYS A 279 -14.66 21.73 -16.83
CA LYS A 279 -14.80 21.88 -18.28
C LYS A 279 -15.74 20.83 -18.90
N LEU A 280 -15.89 19.66 -18.28
CA LEU A 280 -16.81 18.61 -18.72
C LEU A 280 -18.26 18.84 -18.26
N GLY A 281 -18.54 19.90 -17.48
CA GLY A 281 -19.86 20.10 -16.89
C GLY A 281 -20.06 19.36 -15.56
N ASN A 282 -18.95 19.01 -14.88
CA ASN A 282 -18.89 18.19 -13.67
C ASN A 282 -19.15 16.70 -13.92
N LEU A 283 -19.02 15.88 -12.87
CA LEU A 283 -19.35 14.46 -12.92
C LEU A 283 -20.87 14.27 -13.10
N PRO A 284 -21.33 13.21 -13.78
CA PRO A 284 -22.74 12.84 -13.79
C PRO A 284 -23.29 12.65 -12.37
N ASN A 285 -24.56 12.97 -12.14
CA ASN A 285 -25.16 13.00 -10.80
C ASN A 285 -25.08 11.69 -10.01
N ASN A 286 -24.99 10.55 -10.70
CA ASN A 286 -24.88 9.21 -10.11
C ASN A 286 -23.43 8.72 -9.98
N ILE A 287 -22.43 9.52 -10.37
CA ILE A 287 -21.01 9.20 -10.23
C ILE A 287 -20.39 10.19 -9.25
N MET A 288 -19.72 9.66 -8.23
CA MET A 288 -19.05 10.46 -7.21
C MET A 288 -17.55 10.17 -7.16
N ASP A 289 -16.77 11.17 -6.75
CA ASP A 289 -15.37 11.00 -6.37
C ASP A 289 -15.31 10.53 -4.91
N ILE A 290 -14.69 9.38 -4.66
CA ILE A 290 -14.65 8.79 -3.31
C ILE A 290 -13.93 9.72 -2.33
N TRP A 291 -12.87 10.40 -2.73
CA TRP A 291 -12.18 11.35 -1.86
C TRP A 291 -13.11 12.51 -1.47
N GLU A 292 -13.95 12.97 -2.40
CA GLU A 292 -14.95 14.00 -2.09
C GLU A 292 -16.10 13.47 -1.22
N PHE A 293 -16.57 12.26 -1.49
CA PHE A 293 -17.60 11.57 -0.69
C PHE A 293 -17.18 11.39 0.76
N LEU A 294 -15.92 11.02 1.00
CA LEU A 294 -15.33 10.84 2.33
C LEU A 294 -15.00 12.16 3.05
N GLY A 295 -15.49 13.30 2.56
CA GLY A 295 -15.32 14.59 3.23
C GLY A 295 -13.98 15.28 2.94
N LYS A 296 -13.33 14.95 1.81
CA LYS A 296 -12.08 15.59 1.35
C LYS A 296 -10.94 15.51 2.36
N PRO A 297 -10.62 14.30 2.90
CA PRO A 297 -9.57 14.14 3.91
C PRO A 297 -8.23 14.64 3.38
N GLN A 298 -7.55 15.51 4.15
CA GLN A 298 -6.35 16.19 3.66
C GLN A 298 -5.12 15.28 3.65
N HIS A 299 -5.06 14.27 4.52
CA HIS A 299 -3.90 13.38 4.62
C HIS A 299 -3.68 12.54 3.35
N CYS A 300 -4.73 12.29 2.56
CA CYS A 300 -4.65 11.55 1.31
C CYS A 300 -4.99 12.36 0.05
N ARG A 301 -4.97 13.70 0.14
CA ARG A 301 -5.36 14.57 -0.98
C ARG A 301 -4.39 14.51 -2.16
N TYR A 302 -3.08 14.51 -1.91
CA TYR A 302 -2.08 14.64 -2.96
C TYR A 302 -1.37 13.30 -3.15
N THR A 303 -1.56 12.71 -4.33
CA THR A 303 -1.05 11.38 -4.68
C THR A 303 0.25 11.47 -5.47
N TRP A 304 0.58 12.67 -5.95
CA TRP A 304 1.85 12.98 -6.58
C TRP A 304 2.38 14.30 -6.02
N ASP A 305 3.54 14.28 -5.37
CA ASP A 305 4.08 15.41 -4.61
C ASP A 305 5.61 15.47 -4.72
N THR A 306 6.13 16.35 -5.59
CA THR A 306 7.60 16.53 -5.76
C THR A 306 8.27 17.30 -4.62
N HIS A 307 7.52 17.75 -3.63
CA HIS A 307 8.09 18.24 -2.38
C HIS A 307 8.54 17.08 -1.50
N SER A 308 7.67 16.10 -1.32
CA SER A 308 7.86 14.99 -0.36
C SER A 308 8.47 13.75 -1.02
N ASN A 309 8.10 13.49 -2.28
CA ASN A 309 8.65 12.42 -3.09
C ASN A 309 9.84 12.94 -3.91
N THR A 310 10.99 12.28 -3.76
CA THR A 310 12.26 12.67 -4.40
C THR A 310 12.62 11.81 -5.61
N ASN A 311 11.78 10.87 -6.05
CA ASN A 311 12.15 9.94 -7.12
C ASN A 311 12.46 10.66 -8.44
N LEU A 312 11.68 11.68 -8.80
CA LEU A 312 11.91 12.42 -10.05
C LEU A 312 13.10 13.39 -9.98
N ASP A 313 13.68 13.62 -8.80
CA ASP A 313 14.70 14.66 -8.58
C ASP A 313 14.28 16.03 -9.16
N ALA A 314 12.98 16.32 -9.11
CA ALA A 314 12.40 17.48 -9.77
C ALA A 314 12.87 18.80 -9.12
N ALA A 315 13.38 19.71 -9.95
CA ALA A 315 13.80 21.05 -9.51
C ALA A 315 12.63 21.95 -9.06
N TYR A 316 11.40 21.60 -9.45
CA TYR A 316 10.18 22.33 -9.07
C TYR A 316 9.42 21.60 -7.96
N LYS A 317 8.64 22.36 -7.19
CA LYS A 317 7.72 21.83 -6.17
C LYS A 317 6.29 21.91 -6.66
N CYS A 318 5.63 20.76 -6.74
CA CYS A 318 4.27 20.65 -7.26
C CYS A 318 3.56 19.48 -6.56
N LYS A 319 2.27 19.68 -6.25
CA LYS A 319 1.39 18.66 -5.67
C LYS A 319 0.14 18.52 -6.52
N MET A 320 -0.22 17.30 -6.86
CA MET A 320 -1.37 16.98 -7.70
C MET A 320 -2.14 15.79 -7.14
N ARG A 321 -3.45 15.80 -7.36
CA ARG A 321 -4.34 14.66 -7.10
C ARG A 321 -4.62 13.96 -8.42
N PHE A 322 -3.60 13.28 -8.92
CA PHE A 322 -3.67 12.61 -10.22
C PHE A 322 -4.39 11.28 -10.10
N ASP A 323 -4.13 10.53 -9.05
CA ASP A 323 -4.77 9.25 -8.77
C ASP A 323 -6.13 9.52 -8.11
N ARG A 324 -7.20 9.02 -8.71
CA ARG A 324 -8.58 9.24 -8.25
C ARG A 324 -9.37 7.95 -8.35
N ILE A 325 -10.42 7.85 -7.54
CA ILE A 325 -11.38 6.75 -7.59
C ILE A 325 -12.78 7.35 -7.73
N TYR A 326 -13.48 6.97 -8.81
CA TYR A 326 -14.87 7.31 -9.07
C TYR A 326 -15.77 6.10 -8.83
N PHE A 327 -16.94 6.36 -8.28
CA PHE A 327 -17.87 5.34 -7.82
C PHE A 327 -19.27 5.65 -8.37
N ARG A 328 -19.91 4.63 -8.95
CA ARG A 328 -21.33 4.64 -9.33
C ARG A 328 -22.04 3.51 -8.57
N PRO A 329 -22.85 3.80 -7.55
CA PRO A 329 -23.59 2.77 -6.85
C PRO A 329 -24.64 2.12 -7.77
N ALA A 330 -25.00 0.88 -7.48
CA ALA A 330 -26.21 0.28 -8.03
C ALA A 330 -27.46 1.06 -7.55
N ALA A 331 -28.51 1.07 -8.37
CA ALA A 331 -29.73 1.86 -8.13
C ALA A 331 -30.69 1.23 -7.10
N GLN A 332 -30.65 -0.10 -6.96
CA GLN A 332 -31.32 -0.84 -5.88
C GLN A 332 -30.33 -1.01 -4.71
N GLU A 333 -30.84 -1.08 -3.47
CA GLU A 333 -30.12 -0.92 -2.19
C GLU A 333 -28.59 -1.06 -2.27
N GLY A 334 -27.89 0.00 -1.83
CA GLY A 334 -26.44 0.16 -1.99
C GLY A 334 -25.66 -0.86 -1.17
N ASN A 335 -25.35 -1.99 -1.78
CA ASN A 335 -24.58 -3.05 -1.14
C ASN A 335 -23.12 -2.70 -0.95
N ILE A 336 -22.62 -1.57 -1.46
CA ILE A 336 -21.21 -1.19 -1.37
C ILE A 336 -21.10 0.27 -0.97
N ILE A 337 -20.40 0.55 0.13
CA ILE A 337 -20.23 1.91 0.67
C ILE A 337 -18.74 2.18 0.89
N PRO A 338 -18.15 3.21 0.23
CA PRO A 338 -16.78 3.63 0.54
C PRO A 338 -16.65 4.07 2.01
N ARG A 339 -15.62 3.59 2.71
CA ARG A 339 -15.42 3.82 4.15
C ARG A 339 -14.18 4.63 4.48
N SER A 340 -13.03 4.24 3.97
CA SER A 340 -11.76 4.93 4.22
C SER A 340 -10.94 5.05 2.95
N MET A 341 -10.02 6.00 2.97
CA MET A 341 -9.04 6.22 1.91
C MET A 341 -7.75 6.74 2.54
N ASP A 342 -6.64 6.08 2.25
CA ASP A 342 -5.33 6.37 2.83
C ASP A 342 -4.22 6.27 1.77
N LEU A 343 -3.13 7.02 1.96
CA LEU A 343 -1.94 6.90 1.13
C LEU A 343 -1.07 5.74 1.61
N ILE A 344 -0.45 5.06 0.65
CA ILE A 344 0.56 4.02 0.89
C ILE A 344 1.81 4.30 0.05
N GLY A 345 2.90 3.58 0.32
CA GLY A 345 4.14 3.76 -0.41
C GLY A 345 4.99 4.95 0.05
N LEU A 346 4.71 5.47 1.26
CA LEU A 346 5.31 6.69 1.80
C LEU A 346 6.71 6.48 2.38
N GLU A 347 7.15 5.24 2.51
CA GLU A 347 8.45 4.87 3.06
C GLU A 347 9.50 4.75 1.96
N LYS A 348 10.72 5.21 2.26
CA LYS A 348 11.88 4.96 1.41
C LYS A 348 12.31 3.51 1.56
N LEU A 349 12.71 2.92 0.43
CA LEU A 349 13.38 1.64 0.35
C LEU A 349 14.88 1.81 0.70
N ASP A 350 15.59 0.69 0.82
CA ASP A 350 17.02 0.67 1.19
C ASP A 350 17.90 1.48 0.21
N CYS A 351 17.52 1.54 -1.07
CA CYS A 351 18.16 2.38 -2.08
C CYS A 351 17.93 3.90 -1.90
N GLY A 352 17.21 4.32 -0.86
CA GLY A 352 16.93 5.72 -0.56
C GLY A 352 15.86 6.38 -1.46
N ARG A 353 15.18 5.58 -2.29
CA ARG A 353 14.08 5.98 -3.18
C ARG A 353 12.75 5.42 -2.67
N PHE A 354 11.65 6.03 -3.08
CA PHE A 354 10.31 5.49 -2.86
C PHE A 354 9.98 4.41 -3.90
N ALA A 355 8.97 3.58 -3.65
CA ALA A 355 8.53 2.56 -4.60
C ALA A 355 8.09 3.16 -5.95
N SER A 356 7.50 4.35 -5.94
CA SER A 356 7.09 5.11 -7.12
C SER A 356 7.21 6.61 -6.85
N ASP A 357 7.21 7.44 -7.89
CA ASP A 357 7.01 8.89 -7.73
C ASP A 357 5.56 9.26 -7.36
N HIS A 358 4.62 8.32 -7.54
CA HIS A 358 3.27 8.36 -7.00
C HIS A 358 3.16 7.64 -5.66
N TRP A 359 2.26 8.15 -4.81
CA TRP A 359 1.72 7.42 -3.66
C TRP A 359 0.54 6.56 -4.10
N GLY A 360 0.45 5.34 -3.56
CA GLY A 360 -0.72 4.50 -3.79
C GLY A 360 -1.90 4.98 -2.95
N LEU A 361 -3.12 4.69 -3.40
CA LEU A 361 -4.34 4.88 -2.60
C LEU A 361 -4.87 3.51 -2.19
N LEU A 362 -5.03 3.29 -0.88
CA LEU A 362 -5.78 2.19 -0.30
C LEU A 362 -7.18 2.69 0.07
N CYS A 363 -8.22 2.06 -0.48
CA CYS A 363 -9.62 2.36 -0.21
C CYS A 363 -10.31 1.12 0.36
N THR A 364 -11.14 1.31 1.38
CA THR A 364 -11.98 0.24 1.96
C THR A 364 -13.45 0.50 1.68
N PHE A 365 -14.22 -0.58 1.56
CA PHE A 365 -15.64 -0.54 1.29
C PHE A 365 -16.35 -1.52 2.21
N ASP A 366 -17.46 -1.09 2.78
CA ASP A 366 -18.40 -2.01 3.43
C ASP A 366 -19.26 -2.67 2.36
N VAL A 367 -19.54 -3.94 2.57
CA VAL A 367 -20.53 -4.73 1.83
C VAL A 367 -21.76 -4.88 2.71
N ILE A 368 -22.88 -4.28 2.31
CA ILE A 368 -24.18 -4.57 2.94
C ILE A 368 -24.69 -5.86 2.33
N LEU A 369 -24.78 -6.90 3.17
CA LEU A 369 -25.19 -8.26 2.80
C LEU A 369 -26.70 -8.48 2.95
#